data_AF-A0A5J5KWK7-F1
#
_entry.id   AF-A0A5J5KWK7-F1
#
_cell.length_a   1.000
_cell.length_b   1.000
_cell.length_c   1.000
_cell.angle_alpha   90.00
_cell.angle_beta   90.00
_cell.angle_gamma   90.00
#
_symmetry.space_group_name_H-M   'P 1'
#
loop_
_entity.id
_entity.type
_entity.pdbx_description
1 polymer ?
#
loop_
_entity_poly.entity_id
_entity_poly.type
_entity_poly.pdbx_seq_one_letter_code
_entity_poly.pdbx_strand_id
1 'polypeptide(L)'
;MATASKKAGKGKKDRGAARRAKAAVRGASGQATTRRTPSQDAANAWRQGISTATAATVDEMTAHVQNVALEQLEQHQAFPPFVVLARRDGEFELSSPAPEDLETLDTAEVLDGLRETARSAAPQLLGAALGFPATLPDRSGASALIVEVEHIDGVSLTVIQAYRLRGVDGAKKTHLEDAVVESRDPSLLR
;
A
#
# COMPACT_ATOMS: atom_id res chain seq x y z
N MET A 1 68.78 29.28 -41.82
CA MET A 1 68.07 29.16 -43.12
C MET A 1 67.85 27.69 -43.42
N ALA A 2 66.72 27.41 -44.06
CA ALA A 2 66.31 26.17 -44.73
C ALA A 2 65.81 24.99 -43.86
N THR A 3 64.63 24.55 -44.28
CA THR A 3 63.63 23.69 -43.67
C THR A 3 63.66 22.25 -44.23
N ALA A 4 62.96 21.37 -43.48
CA ALA A 4 62.18 20.22 -43.94
C ALA A 4 62.88 18.86 -44.16
N SER A 5 62.42 17.83 -43.45
CA SER A 5 61.40 16.91 -44.01
C SER A 5 60.92 15.87 -42.98
N LYS A 6 59.60 15.87 -42.74
CA LYS A 6 58.88 14.86 -41.95
C LYS A 6 58.66 13.60 -42.80
N LYS A 7 58.97 12.43 -42.22
CA LYS A 7 58.59 11.11 -42.76
C LYS A 7 57.35 10.58 -42.02
N ALA A 8 56.48 9.95 -42.79
CA ALA A 8 55.15 9.43 -42.43
C ALA A 8 55.17 8.27 -41.42
N GLY A 9 54.05 8.06 -40.72
CA GLY A 9 53.88 6.95 -39.77
C GLY A 9 52.46 6.70 -39.26
N LYS A 10 51.55 6.33 -40.17
CA LYS A 10 50.49 5.31 -40.05
C LYS A 10 49.75 5.10 -38.70
N GLY A 11 48.47 5.51 -38.72
CA GLY A 11 47.27 4.92 -38.11
C GLY A 11 47.35 3.94 -36.93
N LYS A 12 46.67 4.31 -35.83
CA LYS A 12 46.13 3.36 -34.86
C LYS A 12 44.66 3.69 -34.59
N LYS A 13 43.78 2.85 -35.18
CA LYS A 13 42.32 2.87 -35.07
C LYS A 13 41.85 3.02 -33.61
N ASP A 14 40.94 3.95 -33.40
CA ASP A 14 40.15 4.22 -32.19
C ASP A 14 39.35 3.01 -31.70
N ARG A 15 40.03 2.04 -31.07
CA ARG A 15 39.38 0.91 -30.38
C ARG A 15 38.67 1.33 -29.08
N GLY A 16 38.85 2.59 -28.64
CA GLY A 16 38.26 3.12 -27.40
C GLY A 16 36.87 3.74 -27.57
N ALA A 17 36.57 4.34 -28.72
CA ALA A 17 35.30 5.05 -28.94
C ALA A 17 34.12 4.08 -29.12
N ALA A 18 34.31 3.00 -29.89
CA ALA A 18 33.27 2.00 -30.13
C ALA A 18 32.90 1.20 -28.87
N ARG A 19 33.82 1.03 -27.91
CA ARG A 19 33.53 0.37 -26.63
C ARG A 19 32.74 1.26 -25.67
N ARG A 20 32.94 2.58 -25.70
CA ARG A 20 32.16 3.53 -24.88
C ARG A 20 30.75 3.74 -25.42
N ALA A 21 30.57 3.76 -26.75
CA ALA A 21 29.24 3.81 -27.35
C ALA A 21 28.40 2.54 -27.05
N LYS A 22 29.02 1.34 -27.00
CA LYS A 22 28.32 0.10 -26.61
C LYS A 22 27.93 0.01 -25.13
N ALA A 23 28.60 0.76 -24.25
CA ALA A 23 28.25 0.83 -22.83
C ALA A 23 27.08 1.81 -22.57
N ALA A 24 26.99 2.90 -23.34
CA ALA A 24 25.90 3.86 -23.22
C ALA A 24 24.56 3.33 -23.78
N VAL A 25 24.59 2.48 -24.81
CA VAL A 25 23.36 1.87 -25.39
C VAL A 25 22.81 0.73 -24.51
N ARG A 26 23.62 0.13 -23.63
CA ARG A 26 23.16 -0.87 -22.65
C ARG A 26 22.60 -0.28 -21.35
N GLY A 27 22.77 1.02 -21.12
CA GLY A 27 22.21 1.73 -19.97
C GLY A 27 20.84 2.37 -20.24
N ALA A 28 20.34 2.32 -21.48
CA ALA A 28 19.14 3.04 -21.92
C ALA A 28 17.99 2.13 -22.36
N SER A 29 17.98 0.85 -21.95
CA SER A 29 16.94 -0.10 -22.32
C SER A 29 16.40 -0.81 -21.09
N GLY A 30 15.20 -0.37 -20.69
CA GLY A 30 14.31 -1.07 -19.79
C GLY A 30 14.40 -0.59 -18.35
N GLN A 31 13.52 0.34 -17.96
CA GLN A 31 12.83 0.13 -16.70
C GLN A 31 12.30 -1.30 -16.78
N ALA A 32 12.90 -2.21 -16.00
CA ALA A 32 12.36 -3.52 -15.84
C ALA A 32 11.00 -3.31 -15.18
N THR A 33 9.94 -3.28 -15.99
CA THR A 33 8.59 -3.51 -15.49
C THR A 33 8.66 -4.91 -14.88
N THR A 34 8.87 -4.98 -13.58
CA THR A 34 8.75 -6.21 -12.83
C THR A 34 7.39 -6.78 -13.21
N ARG A 35 7.40 -7.93 -13.87
CA ARG A 35 6.17 -8.56 -14.35
C ARG A 35 5.34 -8.85 -13.11
N ARG A 36 4.19 -8.19 -13.01
CA ARG A 36 3.24 -8.40 -11.91
C ARG A 36 2.88 -9.87 -11.81
N THR A 37 2.77 -10.36 -10.59
CA THR A 37 2.31 -11.72 -10.34
C THR A 37 0.80 -11.80 -10.58
N PRO A 38 0.23 -12.99 -10.85
CA PRO A 38 -1.22 -13.16 -10.92
C PRO A 38 -1.96 -12.70 -9.65
N SER A 39 -1.33 -12.83 -8.47
CA SER A 39 -1.89 -12.31 -7.22
C SER A 39 -1.96 -10.78 -7.21
N GLN A 40 -0.92 -10.10 -7.69
CA GLN A 40 -0.91 -8.65 -7.83
C GLN A 40 -1.90 -8.15 -8.88
N ASP A 41 -2.09 -8.89 -9.97
CA ASP A 41 -3.10 -8.55 -10.98
C ASP A 41 -4.52 -8.70 -10.43
N ALA A 42 -4.80 -9.78 -9.68
CA ALA A 42 -6.07 -9.98 -9.00
C ALA A 42 -6.34 -8.88 -7.96
N ALA A 43 -5.35 -8.53 -7.14
CA ALA A 43 -5.45 -7.43 -6.17
C ALA A 43 -5.69 -6.05 -6.81
N ASN A 44 -5.38 -5.89 -8.11
CA ASN A 44 -5.62 -4.66 -8.86
C ASN A 44 -6.86 -4.71 -9.75
N ALA A 45 -7.60 -5.82 -9.77
CA ALA A 45 -8.75 -5.99 -10.66
C ALA A 45 -9.91 -5.01 -10.33
N TRP A 46 -10.06 -4.61 -9.06
CA TRP A 46 -11.08 -3.63 -8.63
C TRP A 46 -10.90 -2.24 -9.26
N ARG A 47 -9.70 -1.94 -9.77
CA ARG A 47 -9.41 -0.67 -10.45
C ARG A 47 -10.03 -0.58 -11.83
N GLN A 48 -10.48 -1.71 -12.39
CA GLN A 48 -11.11 -1.74 -13.69
C GLN A 48 -12.49 -1.09 -13.62
N GLY A 49 -12.68 0.00 -14.37
CA GLY A 49 -13.98 0.68 -14.47
C GLY A 49 -14.21 1.80 -13.46
N ILE A 50 -13.22 2.15 -12.63
CA ILE A 50 -13.27 3.32 -11.75
C ILE A 50 -12.32 4.43 -12.23
N SER A 51 -12.55 5.66 -11.75
CA SER A 51 -11.67 6.78 -12.10
C SER A 51 -10.30 6.63 -11.42
N THR A 52 -9.26 7.20 -12.04
CA THR A 52 -7.91 7.21 -11.45
C THR A 52 -7.86 7.99 -10.14
N ALA A 53 -8.69 9.04 -10.00
CA ALA A 53 -8.78 9.82 -8.77
C ALA A 53 -9.41 8.98 -7.64
N THR A 54 -10.52 8.30 -7.90
CA THR A 54 -11.16 7.37 -6.96
C THR A 54 -10.18 6.28 -6.50
N ALA A 55 -9.45 5.70 -7.45
CA ALA A 55 -8.46 4.67 -7.16
C ALA A 55 -7.32 5.20 -6.28
N ALA A 56 -6.85 6.42 -6.53
CA ALA A 56 -5.82 7.07 -5.73
C ALA A 56 -6.30 7.35 -4.29
N THR A 57 -7.51 7.87 -4.11
CA THR A 57 -8.08 8.11 -2.78
C THR A 57 -8.23 6.81 -1.98
N VAL A 58 -8.66 5.72 -2.62
CA VAL A 58 -8.74 4.39 -1.98
C VAL A 58 -7.35 3.88 -1.58
N ASP A 59 -6.34 4.10 -2.41
CA ASP A 59 -4.95 3.75 -2.08
C ASP A 59 -4.42 4.57 -0.91
N GLU A 60 -4.68 5.88 -0.89
CA GLU A 60 -4.27 6.78 0.18
C GLU A 60 -4.92 6.39 1.51
N MET A 61 -6.24 6.14 1.53
CA MET A 61 -6.93 5.64 2.72
C MET A 61 -6.31 4.33 3.23
N THR A 62 -6.07 3.37 2.32
CA THR A 62 -5.48 2.08 2.68
C THR A 62 -4.04 2.25 3.21
N ALA A 63 -3.25 3.12 2.59
CA ALA A 63 -1.89 3.43 3.03
C ALA A 63 -1.88 4.08 4.42
N HIS A 64 -2.82 4.99 4.71
CA HIS A 64 -2.97 5.58 6.04
C HIS A 64 -3.26 4.50 7.10
N VAL A 65 -4.19 3.58 6.81
CA VAL A 65 -4.48 2.45 7.70
C VAL A 65 -3.25 1.57 7.93
N GLN A 66 -2.55 1.18 6.86
CA GLN A 66 -1.34 0.37 6.95
C GLN A 66 -0.25 1.04 7.78
N ASN A 67 -0.04 2.35 7.60
CA ASN A 67 0.97 3.09 8.35
C ASN A 67 0.64 3.14 9.85
N VAL A 68 -0.60 3.47 10.22
CA VAL A 68 -1.04 3.50 11.63
C VAL A 68 -0.90 2.11 12.25
N ALA A 69 -1.36 1.06 11.56
CA ALA A 69 -1.25 -0.31 12.05
C ALA A 69 0.23 -0.72 12.24
N LEU A 70 1.10 -0.42 11.28
CA LEU A 70 2.53 -0.74 11.37
C LEU A 70 3.20 -0.01 12.53
N GLU A 71 2.92 1.28 12.74
CA GLU A 71 3.46 2.05 13.85
C GLU A 71 3.06 1.45 15.20
N GLN A 72 1.78 1.10 15.36
CA GLN A 72 1.25 0.47 16.56
C GLN A 72 1.85 -0.93 16.78
N LEU A 73 1.95 -1.75 15.73
CA LEU A 73 2.58 -3.07 15.80
C LEU A 73 4.08 -3.00 16.15
N GLU A 74 4.78 -1.97 15.70
CA GLU A 74 6.20 -1.77 16.03
C GLU A 74 6.41 -1.32 17.48
N GLN A 75 5.50 -0.51 18.02
CA GLN A 75 5.59 0.05 19.37
C GLN A 75 5.01 -0.88 20.45
N HIS A 76 3.89 -1.53 20.15
CA HIS A 76 3.07 -2.24 21.12
C HIS A 76 2.84 -3.71 20.79
N GLN A 77 3.31 -4.18 19.62
CA GLN A 77 3.07 -5.55 19.11
C GLN A 77 1.59 -5.90 18.90
N ALA A 78 0.71 -4.90 18.99
CA ALA A 78 -0.72 -4.99 18.79
C ALA A 78 -1.26 -3.63 18.33
N PHE A 79 -2.45 -3.60 17.76
CA PHE A 79 -3.18 -2.39 17.44
C PHE A 79 -4.69 -2.62 17.63
N PRO A 80 -5.43 -1.65 18.21
CA PRO A 80 -6.88 -1.74 18.29
C PRO A 80 -7.53 -1.43 16.92
N PRO A 81 -8.82 -1.75 16.72
CA PRO A 81 -9.58 -1.25 15.59
C PRO A 81 -9.60 0.28 15.51
N PHE A 82 -9.63 0.84 14.30
CA PHE A 82 -9.74 2.28 14.05
C PHE A 82 -10.29 2.55 12.64
N VAL A 83 -10.78 3.77 12.40
CA VAL A 83 -11.26 4.18 11.07
C VAL A 83 -10.54 5.44 10.59
N VAL A 84 -10.12 5.44 9.33
CA VAL A 84 -9.63 6.61 8.60
C VAL A 84 -10.79 7.16 7.78
N LEU A 85 -11.10 8.44 7.97
CA LEU A 85 -12.17 9.16 7.29
C LEU A 85 -11.56 10.12 6.27
N ALA A 86 -11.81 9.88 4.98
CA ALA A 86 -11.39 10.77 3.91
C ALA A 86 -12.46 11.83 3.67
N ARG A 87 -12.17 13.08 4.02
CA ARG A 87 -13.11 14.20 3.93
C ARG A 87 -13.11 14.80 2.52
N ARG A 88 -14.21 15.47 2.16
CA ARG A 88 -14.36 16.15 0.84
C ARG A 88 -13.43 17.33 0.62
N ASP A 89 -12.85 17.87 1.69
CA ASP A 89 -11.83 18.93 1.63
C ASP A 89 -10.42 18.37 1.34
N GLY A 90 -10.26 17.04 1.26
CA GLY A 90 -9.00 16.37 0.98
C GLY A 90 -8.21 15.99 2.24
N GLU A 91 -8.72 16.31 3.42
CA GLU A 91 -8.10 15.94 4.70
C GLU A 91 -8.50 14.52 5.12
N PHE A 92 -7.59 13.86 5.85
CA PHE A 92 -7.82 12.55 6.45
C PHE A 92 -7.88 12.68 7.97
N GLU A 93 -8.90 12.09 8.57
CA GLU A 93 -9.08 12.07 10.02
C GLU A 93 -9.01 10.62 10.53
N LEU A 94 -8.27 10.40 11.61
CA LEU A 94 -8.23 9.12 12.30
C LEU A 94 -9.21 9.17 13.47
N SER A 95 -10.14 8.24 13.52
CA SER A 95 -11.01 8.00 14.68
C SER A 95 -10.73 6.63 15.26
N SER A 96 -10.67 6.55 16.58
CA SER A 96 -10.37 5.33 17.33
C SER A 96 -11.31 5.23 18.53
N PRO A 97 -11.63 4.01 19.00
CA PRO A 97 -12.44 3.82 20.19
C PRO A 97 -11.75 4.42 21.42
N ALA A 98 -12.55 4.80 22.42
CA ALA A 98 -11.99 5.21 23.70
C ALA A 98 -11.34 4.00 24.39
N PRO A 99 -10.24 4.18 25.16
CA PRO A 99 -9.59 3.07 25.86
C PRO A 99 -10.53 2.27 26.75
N GLU A 100 -11.47 2.94 27.43
CA GLU A 100 -12.50 2.31 28.26
C GLU A 100 -13.46 1.39 27.48
N ASP A 101 -13.76 1.73 26.23
CA ASP A 101 -14.61 0.91 25.36
C ASP A 101 -13.88 -0.39 24.97
N LEU A 102 -12.56 -0.32 24.75
CA LEU A 102 -11.75 -1.50 24.42
C LEU A 102 -11.65 -2.51 25.59
N GLU A 103 -11.85 -2.06 26.82
CA GLU A 103 -11.83 -2.91 28.02
C GLU A 103 -13.19 -3.53 28.33
N THR A 104 -14.28 -2.90 27.89
CA THR A 104 -15.65 -3.21 28.33
C THR A 104 -16.54 -3.79 27.25
N LEU A 105 -16.33 -3.41 25.99
CA LEU A 105 -17.11 -3.87 24.84
C LEU A 105 -16.43 -5.06 24.17
N ASP A 106 -17.23 -5.91 23.53
CA ASP A 106 -16.68 -6.92 22.66
C ASP A 106 -16.19 -6.31 21.33
N THR A 107 -15.40 -7.09 20.57
CA THR A 107 -14.84 -6.61 19.30
C THR A 107 -15.90 -6.25 18.27
N ALA A 108 -17.06 -6.92 18.27
CA ALA A 108 -18.13 -6.63 17.31
C ALA A 108 -18.77 -5.27 17.62
N GLU A 109 -19.04 -4.99 18.89
CA GLU A 109 -19.57 -3.71 19.36
C GLU A 109 -18.62 -2.54 19.05
N VAL A 110 -17.32 -2.73 19.27
CA VAL A 110 -16.30 -1.72 18.92
C VAL A 110 -16.29 -1.43 17.43
N LEU A 111 -16.31 -2.47 16.59
CA LEU A 111 -16.34 -2.30 15.14
C LEU A 111 -17.61 -1.60 14.69
N ASP A 112 -18.76 -1.95 15.26
CA ASP A 112 -20.03 -1.31 14.92
C ASP A 112 -20.07 0.17 15.35
N GLY A 113 -19.48 0.53 16.48
CA GLY A 113 -19.29 1.93 16.89
C GLY A 113 -18.45 2.74 15.89
N LEU A 114 -17.38 2.14 15.36
CA LEU A 114 -16.54 2.78 14.33
C LEU A 114 -17.26 2.89 12.98
N ARG A 115 -18.05 1.88 12.60
CA ARG A 115 -18.91 1.94 11.41
C ARG A 115 -19.96 3.03 11.54
N GLU A 116 -20.58 3.16 12.72
CA GLU A 116 -21.55 4.23 12.99
C GLU A 116 -20.90 5.61 12.98
N THR A 117 -19.65 5.73 13.48
CA THR A 117 -18.86 6.97 13.35
C THR A 117 -18.69 7.38 11.89
N ALA A 118 -18.31 6.44 11.02
CA ALA A 118 -18.19 6.69 9.58
C ALA A 118 -19.54 7.06 8.94
N ARG A 119 -20.61 6.33 9.28
CA ARG A 119 -21.96 6.55 8.74
C ARG A 119 -22.51 7.92 9.14
N SER A 120 -22.36 8.31 10.40
CA SER A 120 -22.78 9.61 10.91
C SER A 120 -22.02 10.76 10.24
N ALA A 121 -20.75 10.56 9.89
CA ALA A 121 -19.95 11.53 9.15
C ALA A 121 -20.15 11.49 7.62
N ALA A 122 -20.77 10.45 7.06
CA ALA A 122 -20.83 10.15 5.63
C ALA A 122 -21.21 11.33 4.70
N PRO A 123 -22.14 12.26 5.07
CA PRO A 123 -22.44 13.42 4.23
C PRO A 123 -21.24 14.32 3.92
N GLN A 124 -20.20 14.27 4.74
CA GLN A 124 -18.97 15.08 4.63
C GLN A 124 -17.78 14.31 4.03
N LEU A 125 -17.94 13.00 3.80
CA LEU A 125 -16.85 12.12 3.38
C LEU A 125 -16.84 11.89 1.87
N LEU A 126 -15.64 11.59 1.36
CA LEU A 126 -15.41 10.89 0.09
C LEU A 126 -15.29 9.38 0.31
N GLY A 127 -14.77 8.96 1.46
CA GLY A 127 -14.59 7.57 1.79
C GLY A 127 -14.26 7.33 3.24
N ALA A 128 -14.28 6.06 3.63
CA ALA A 128 -13.83 5.60 4.94
C ALA A 128 -13.07 4.27 4.79
N ALA A 129 -12.07 4.05 5.63
CA ALA A 129 -11.31 2.82 5.72
C ALA A 129 -11.17 2.36 7.18
N LEU A 130 -11.86 1.27 7.53
CA LEU A 130 -11.85 0.66 8.86
C LEU A 130 -10.77 -0.42 8.92
N GLY A 131 -9.74 -0.18 9.73
CA GLY A 131 -8.65 -1.13 9.98
C GLY A 131 -8.84 -1.89 11.29
N PHE A 132 -8.64 -3.20 11.29
CA PHE A 132 -8.69 -4.01 12.51
C PHE A 132 -7.84 -5.29 12.42
N PRO A 133 -7.34 -5.81 13.55
CA PRO A 133 -6.60 -7.06 13.58
C PRO A 133 -7.56 -8.26 13.43
N ALA A 134 -7.11 -9.29 12.75
CA ALA A 134 -7.79 -10.58 12.66
C ALA A 134 -6.80 -11.74 12.71
N THR A 135 -7.33 -12.94 12.97
CA THR A 135 -6.59 -14.20 12.87
C THR A 135 -7.16 -15.01 11.71
N LEU A 136 -6.31 -15.36 10.74
CA LEU A 136 -6.70 -16.08 9.52
C LEU A 136 -6.71 -17.60 9.76
N PRO A 137 -7.88 -18.26 9.80
CA PRO A 137 -7.98 -19.69 10.10
C PRO A 137 -7.42 -20.57 8.98
N ASP A 138 -7.58 -20.14 7.73
CA ASP A 138 -7.09 -20.82 6.52
C ASP A 138 -5.56 -20.79 6.40
N ARG A 139 -4.89 -19.92 7.17
CA ARG A 139 -3.43 -19.72 7.15
C ARG A 139 -2.75 -20.08 8.47
N SER A 140 -3.20 -21.17 9.08
CA SER A 140 -2.63 -21.69 10.34
C SER A 140 -2.69 -20.68 11.49
N GLY A 141 -3.70 -19.81 11.52
CA GLY A 141 -3.86 -18.80 12.56
C GLY A 141 -2.91 -17.61 12.40
N ALA A 142 -2.47 -17.29 11.18
CA ALA A 142 -1.66 -16.10 10.93
C ALA A 142 -2.40 -14.81 11.32
N SER A 143 -1.71 -13.89 11.97
CA SER A 143 -2.24 -12.55 12.25
C SER A 143 -2.32 -11.73 10.97
N ALA A 144 -3.39 -10.96 10.81
CA ALA A 144 -3.63 -10.12 9.65
C ALA A 144 -4.24 -8.77 10.02
N LEU A 145 -3.92 -7.77 9.22
CA LEU A 145 -4.64 -6.51 9.12
C LEU A 145 -5.77 -6.70 8.10
N ILE A 146 -6.99 -6.43 8.52
CA ILE A 146 -8.14 -6.31 7.64
C ILE A 146 -8.45 -4.83 7.49
N VAL A 147 -8.67 -4.38 6.25
CA VAL A 147 -9.14 -3.03 5.95
C VAL A 147 -10.43 -3.13 5.15
N GLU A 148 -11.54 -2.72 5.75
CA GLU A 148 -12.79 -2.48 5.03
C GLU A 148 -12.75 -1.06 4.47
N VAL A 149 -12.79 -0.90 3.15
CA VAL A 149 -12.73 0.41 2.48
C VAL A 149 -14.02 0.65 1.71
N GLU A 150 -14.58 1.85 1.84
CA GLU A 150 -15.71 2.31 1.05
C GLU A 150 -15.46 3.73 0.53
N HIS A 151 -15.79 3.95 -0.74
CA HIS A 151 -15.73 5.26 -1.39
C HIS A 151 -17.11 5.63 -1.96
N ILE A 152 -17.45 6.91 -1.94
CA ILE A 152 -18.76 7.44 -2.37
C ILE A 152 -19.09 7.09 -3.84
N ASP A 153 -18.07 6.90 -4.68
CA ASP A 153 -18.20 6.46 -6.08
C ASP A 153 -18.55 4.97 -6.23
N GLY A 154 -18.91 4.28 -5.14
CA GLY A 154 -19.40 2.91 -5.18
C GLY A 154 -18.32 1.84 -5.07
N VAL A 155 -17.09 2.21 -4.70
CA VAL A 155 -16.06 1.22 -4.34
C VAL A 155 -16.34 0.71 -2.93
N SER A 156 -16.39 -0.61 -2.77
CA SER A 156 -16.51 -1.27 -1.47
C SER A 156 -15.67 -2.54 -1.47
N LEU A 157 -14.60 -2.55 -0.68
CA LEU A 157 -13.56 -3.59 -0.71
C LEU A 157 -13.16 -4.04 0.69
N THR A 158 -12.73 -5.28 0.81
CA THR A 158 -11.95 -5.78 1.94
C THR A 158 -10.53 -6.05 1.47
N VAL A 159 -9.55 -5.43 2.13
CA VAL A 159 -8.12 -5.65 1.91
C VAL A 159 -7.59 -6.49 3.08
N ILE A 160 -6.99 -7.62 2.78
CA ILE A 160 -6.50 -8.60 3.76
C ILE A 160 -4.98 -8.70 3.62
N GLN A 161 -4.25 -8.41 4.70
CA GLN A 161 -2.79 -8.49 4.72
C GLN A 161 -2.30 -9.19 5.96
N ALA A 162 -1.78 -10.41 5.78
CA ALA A 162 -1.07 -11.11 6.85
C ALA A 162 0.19 -10.33 7.26
N TYR A 163 0.58 -10.45 8.52
CA TYR A 163 1.82 -9.84 9.01
C TYR A 163 2.56 -10.72 10.00
N ARG A 164 3.86 -10.49 10.12
CA ARG A 164 4.72 -11.11 11.15
C ARG A 164 5.27 -10.04 12.07
N LEU A 165 5.14 -10.28 13.38
CA LEU A 165 5.62 -9.35 14.41
C LEU A 165 7.13 -9.45 14.59
N ARG A 166 7.77 -8.31 14.85
CA ARG A 166 9.19 -8.27 15.23
C ARG A 166 9.45 -9.12 16.47
N GLY A 167 10.47 -9.98 16.41
CA GLY A 167 10.86 -10.88 17.51
C GLY A 167 10.10 -12.20 17.57
N VAL A 168 8.98 -12.34 16.86
CA VAL A 168 8.30 -13.62 16.62
C VAL A 168 8.95 -14.28 15.40
N ASP A 169 9.28 -15.57 15.49
CA ASP A 169 9.95 -16.34 14.42
C ASP A 169 11.25 -15.72 13.87
N GLY A 170 11.95 -14.92 14.68
CA GLY A 170 13.19 -14.25 14.27
C GLY A 170 13.00 -13.08 13.29
N ALA A 171 11.78 -12.56 13.12
CA ALA A 171 11.52 -11.42 12.26
C ALA A 171 12.26 -10.16 12.73
N LYS A 172 12.99 -9.53 11.80
CA LYS A 172 13.82 -8.33 12.08
C LYS A 172 13.00 -7.04 12.18
N LYS A 173 11.87 -6.98 11.47
CA LYS A 173 10.92 -5.87 11.43
C LYS A 173 9.52 -6.41 11.16
N THR A 174 8.49 -5.72 11.63
CA THR A 174 7.10 -6.01 11.23
C THR A 174 6.93 -5.70 9.75
N HIS A 175 6.29 -6.62 9.02
CA HIS A 175 6.08 -6.51 7.58
C HIS A 175 4.70 -7.04 7.21
N LEU A 176 3.95 -6.28 6.42
CA LEU A 176 2.68 -6.69 5.81
C LEU A 176 2.96 -7.46 4.52
N GLU A 177 2.38 -8.65 4.37
CA GLU A 177 2.45 -9.43 3.13
C GLU A 177 1.63 -8.78 1.99
N ASP A 178 1.74 -9.36 0.80
CA ASP A 178 0.93 -8.94 -0.36
C ASP A 178 -0.56 -9.00 -0.02
N ALA A 179 -1.28 -7.95 -0.39
CA ALA A 179 -2.70 -7.86 -0.13
C ALA A 179 -3.52 -8.83 -0.99
N VAL A 180 -4.51 -9.45 -0.36
CA VAL A 180 -5.67 -10.03 -1.03
C VAL A 180 -6.79 -8.99 -0.98
N VAL A 181 -7.45 -8.75 -2.11
CA VAL A 181 -8.54 -7.76 -2.21
C VAL A 181 -9.81 -8.46 -2.67
N GLU A 182 -10.87 -8.26 -1.90
CA GLU A 182 -12.19 -8.85 -2.14
C GLU A 182 -13.25 -7.76 -2.22
N SER A 183 -14.29 -7.97 -3.04
CA SER A 183 -15.48 -7.10 -3.01
C SER A 183 -16.31 -7.39 -1.76
N ARG A 184 -16.92 -6.35 -1.20
CA ARG A 184 -17.80 -6.46 -0.03
C ARG A 184 -19.07 -5.65 -0.22
N ASP A 185 -20.11 -5.98 0.54
CA ASP A 185 -21.31 -5.14 0.63
C ASP A 185 -20.98 -3.81 1.34
N PRO A 186 -21.52 -2.68 0.87
CA PRO A 186 -21.29 -1.37 1.49
C PRO A 186 -21.96 -1.29 2.87
N SER A 187 -21.27 -0.71 3.84
CA SER A 187 -21.75 -0.57 5.22
C SER A 187 -21.13 0.57 6.01
N LEU A 188 -20.13 1.28 5.46
CA LEU A 188 -19.42 2.36 6.14
C LEU A 188 -20.05 3.72 5.86
N LEU A 189 -20.57 3.92 4.64
CA LEU A 189 -21.15 5.20 4.23
C LEU A 189 -22.68 5.12 4.04
N ARG A 190 -23.29 3.96 4.26
CA ARG A 190 -24.72 3.67 4.06
C ARG A 190 -25.40 3.18 5.31
#